data_AF-A0A1A8NHL1-F1
#
_entry.id   AF-A0A1A8NHL1-F1
#
_cell.length_a   1.000
_cell.length_b   1.000
_cell.length_c   1.000
_cell.angle_alpha   90.00
_cell.angle_beta   90.00
_cell.angle_gamma   90.00
#
_symmetry.space_group_name_H-M   'P 1'
#
loop_
_entity.id
_entity.type
_entity.pdbx_description
1 polymer ?
#
loop_
_entity_poly.entity_id
_entity_poly.type
_entity_poly.pdbx_seq_one_letter_code
_entity_poly.pdbx_strand_id
1 'polypeptide(L)'
;PSPDPYIGFYTYSNITFYEIKVGPDGVLIMQQFGPQIEELIPEKYRTIKLNYLVERVFRVVFENEYPCVLRVGTASVSLEAQDGQLFNFYLFNKQGLSPGFDAPGLNTYNVVRISRRPSFSA
;
A
#
# COMPACT_ATOMS: atom_id res chain seq x y z
N PRO A 1 -4.94 16.03 -5.59
CA PRO A 1 -5.17 15.46 -6.95
C PRO A 1 -6.46 14.62 -6.92
N SER A 2 -7.06 14.32 -8.08
CA SER A 2 -8.14 13.30 -8.10
C SER A 2 -7.58 11.94 -7.65
N PRO A 3 -8.29 11.20 -6.77
CA PRO A 3 -7.85 9.89 -6.30
C PRO A 3 -8.08 8.78 -7.33
N ASP A 4 -9.00 8.95 -8.28
CA ASP A 4 -9.47 7.92 -9.21
C ASP A 4 -8.36 7.17 -9.96
N PRO A 5 -7.29 7.83 -10.45
CA PRO A 5 -6.20 7.14 -11.15
C PRO A 5 -5.48 6.08 -10.31
N TYR A 6 -5.51 6.21 -8.98
CA TYR A 6 -4.69 5.42 -8.04
C TYR A 6 -5.51 4.35 -7.29
N ILE A 7 -6.83 4.49 -7.22
CA ILE A 7 -7.71 3.51 -6.55
C ILE A 7 -7.66 2.19 -7.30
N GLY A 8 -7.51 1.07 -6.60
CA GLY A 8 -7.54 -0.26 -7.19
C GLY A 8 -6.79 -1.32 -6.38
N PHE A 9 -6.64 -2.49 -7.00
CA PHE A 9 -5.88 -3.60 -6.43
C PHE A 9 -4.51 -3.68 -7.10
N TYR A 10 -3.51 -4.01 -6.30
CA TYR A 10 -2.12 -4.08 -6.71
C TYR A 10 -1.44 -5.32 -6.14
N THR A 11 -0.38 -5.78 -6.81
CA THR A 11 0.40 -6.91 -6.32
C THR A 11 1.88 -6.77 -6.65
N TYR A 12 2.71 -7.23 -5.72
CA TYR A 12 4.11 -7.51 -5.97
C TYR A 12 4.28 -9.01 -6.21
N SER A 13 4.65 -9.38 -7.43
CA SER A 13 4.95 -10.76 -7.85
C SER A 13 3.86 -11.79 -7.54
N ASN A 14 2.57 -11.41 -7.44
CA ASN A 14 1.47 -12.26 -6.99
C ASN A 14 1.67 -12.89 -5.59
N ILE A 15 2.55 -12.30 -4.78
CA ILE A 15 2.87 -12.78 -3.42
C ILE A 15 2.27 -11.83 -2.40
N THR A 16 2.44 -10.52 -2.61
CA THR A 16 1.93 -9.48 -1.71
C THR A 16 0.86 -8.68 -2.41
N PHE A 17 -0.24 -8.38 -1.71
CA PHE A 17 -1.40 -7.72 -2.29
C PHE A 17 -1.77 -6.47 -1.51
N TYR A 18 -2.15 -5.44 -2.27
CA TYR A 18 -2.47 -4.13 -1.76
C TYR A 18 -3.80 -3.66 -2.36
N GLU A 19 -4.63 -3.02 -1.54
CA GLU A 19 -5.81 -2.29 -1.98
C GLU A 19 -5.55 -0.80 -1.70
N ILE A 20 -5.69 0.04 -2.73
CA ILE A 20 -5.70 1.49 -2.58
C ILE A 20 -7.13 1.97 -2.75
N LYS A 21 -7.61 2.75 -1.78
CA LYS A 21 -8.97 3.31 -1.74
C LYS A 21 -8.97 4.70 -1.10
N VAL A 22 -10.09 5.39 -1.20
CA VAL A 22 -10.29 6.68 -0.52
C VAL A 22 -10.66 6.42 0.94
N GLY A 23 -9.90 7.04 1.85
CA GLY A 23 -10.15 7.02 3.28
C GLY A 23 -11.26 8.00 3.72
N PRO A 24 -11.63 8.01 5.00
CA PRO A 24 -12.74 8.81 5.53
C PRO A 24 -12.58 10.32 5.35
N ASP A 25 -11.34 10.80 5.27
CA ASP A 25 -10.93 12.20 5.11
C ASP A 25 -10.68 12.59 3.65
N GLY A 26 -10.99 11.70 2.70
CA GLY A 26 -10.70 11.92 1.28
C GLY A 26 -9.23 11.67 0.89
N VAL A 27 -8.38 11.26 1.84
CA VAL A 27 -6.98 10.91 1.60
C VAL A 27 -6.89 9.46 1.12
N LEU A 28 -5.98 9.17 0.20
CA LEU A 28 -5.75 7.79 -0.22
C LEU A 28 -5.20 6.97 0.95
N ILE A 29 -5.74 5.76 1.11
CA ILE A 29 -5.22 4.76 2.03
C ILE A 29 -4.81 3.52 1.26
N MET A 30 -3.72 2.89 1.69
CA MET A 30 -3.28 1.59 1.23
C MET A 30 -3.53 0.56 2.34
N GLN A 31 -4.13 -0.57 1.98
CA GLN A 31 -4.31 -1.70 2.86
C GLN A 31 -3.61 -2.92 2.29
N GLN A 32 -2.72 -3.52 3.08
CA GLN A 32 -2.14 -4.83 2.75
C GLN A 32 -3.12 -5.95 3.14
N PHE A 33 -3.21 -6.98 2.31
CA PHE A 33 -4.09 -8.13 2.56
C PHE A 33 -3.53 -9.44 1.99
N GLY A 34 -4.14 -10.55 2.38
CA GLY A 34 -3.74 -11.91 2.02
C GLY A 34 -3.53 -12.80 3.24
N PRO A 35 -3.55 -14.14 3.09
CA PRO A 35 -3.69 -15.07 4.22
C PRO A 35 -2.65 -14.83 5.32
N GLN A 36 -1.38 -14.68 4.93
CA GLN A 36 -0.28 -14.44 5.87
C GLN A 36 -0.36 -13.06 6.52
N ILE A 37 -0.67 -12.01 5.75
CA ILE A 37 -0.72 -10.63 6.26
C ILE A 37 -1.88 -10.44 7.23
N GLU A 38 -3.04 -11.06 6.96
CA GLU A 38 -4.22 -10.92 7.80
C GLU A 38 -4.10 -11.71 9.12
N GLU A 39 -3.42 -12.86 9.09
CA GLU A 39 -3.07 -13.61 10.30
C GLU A 39 -2.02 -12.87 11.13
N LEU A 40 -1.05 -12.26 10.46
CA LEU A 40 0.08 -11.67 11.13
C LEU A 40 -0.20 -10.24 11.64
N ILE A 41 -0.65 -9.34 10.78
CA ILE A 41 -0.67 -7.91 11.10
C ILE A 41 -2.09 -7.54 11.59
N PRO A 42 -2.24 -7.03 12.82
CA PRO A 42 -3.52 -6.52 13.30
C PRO A 42 -4.09 -5.48 12.34
N GLU A 43 -5.42 -5.49 12.14
CA GLU A 43 -6.09 -4.62 11.16
C GLU A 43 -5.72 -3.14 11.32
N LYS A 44 -5.61 -2.66 12.57
CA LYS A 44 -5.20 -1.29 12.90
C LYS A 44 -3.83 -0.87 12.36
N TYR A 45 -2.97 -1.81 12.00
CA TYR A 45 -1.64 -1.56 11.43
C TYR A 45 -1.53 -1.98 9.96
N ARG A 46 -2.61 -2.53 9.35
CA ARG A 46 -2.65 -2.92 7.93
C ARG A 46 -2.99 -1.77 7.00
N THR A 47 -3.61 -0.71 7.52
CA THR A 47 -4.04 0.46 6.77
C THR A 47 -3.07 1.61 6.97
N ILE A 48 -2.62 2.20 5.87
CA ILE A 48 -1.57 3.22 5.82
C ILE A 48 -2.09 4.41 5.00
N LYS A 49 -1.88 5.65 5.47
CA LYS A 49 -2.24 6.83 4.68
C LYS A 49 -1.19 7.14 3.64
N LEU A 50 -1.65 7.57 2.46
CA LEU A 50 -0.83 8.05 1.36
C LEU A 50 -1.10 9.54 1.17
N ASN A 51 -0.26 10.38 1.77
CA ASN A 51 -0.36 11.83 1.64
C ASN A 51 0.26 12.28 0.32
N TYR A 52 -0.47 13.10 -0.43
CA TYR A 52 0.05 13.67 -1.67
C TYR A 52 1.28 14.53 -1.38
N LEU A 53 2.37 14.31 -2.14
CA LEU A 53 3.56 15.14 -2.07
C LEU A 53 3.68 16.02 -3.34
N VAL A 54 3.90 15.39 -4.50
CA VAL A 54 4.05 16.09 -5.78
C VAL A 54 3.79 15.13 -6.95
N GLU A 55 3.09 15.59 -7.98
CA GLU A 55 2.74 14.81 -9.17
C GLU A 55 2.09 13.45 -8.86
N ARG A 56 2.86 12.36 -8.95
CA ARG A 56 2.46 10.97 -8.73
C ARG A 56 3.17 10.36 -7.53
N VAL A 57 3.78 11.20 -6.71
CA VAL A 57 4.54 10.81 -5.52
C VAL A 57 3.69 11.05 -4.29
N PHE A 58 3.54 10.01 -3.50
CA PHE A 58 2.82 10.02 -2.24
C PHE A 58 3.75 9.60 -1.10
N ARG A 59 3.49 10.13 0.08
CA ARG A 59 4.22 9.80 1.30
C ARG A 59 3.37 8.93 2.20
N VAL A 60 3.96 7.85 2.69
CA VAL A 60 3.37 7.03 3.74
C VAL A 60 3.31 7.82 5.05
N VAL A 61 2.15 7.80 5.67
CA VAL A 61 1.92 8.36 7.00
C VAL A 61 1.12 7.37 7.84
N PHE A 62 1.63 7.05 9.02
CA PHE A 62 0.86 6.35 10.05
C PHE A 62 0.19 7.38 10.97
N GLU A 63 -1.12 7.28 11.18
CA GLU A 63 -1.86 8.22 12.03
C GLU A 63 -1.69 7.97 13.53
N ASN A 64 -1.46 6.71 13.90
CA ASN A 64 -1.41 6.29 15.30
C ASN A 64 0.02 5.97 15.70
N GLU A 65 0.32 6.10 17.00
CA GLU A 65 1.54 5.53 17.56
C GLU A 65 1.63 4.04 17.21
N TYR A 66 2.72 3.68 16.54
CA TYR A 66 3.04 2.32 16.18
C TYR A 66 4.28 1.87 16.96
N PRO A 67 4.35 0.59 17.36
CA PRO A 67 5.60 0.08 17.92
C PRO A 67 6.69 0.13 16.84
N CYS A 68 7.88 0.66 17.16
CA CYS A 68 9.02 0.74 16.23
C CYS A 68 9.30 -0.61 15.54
N VAL A 69 9.12 -1.70 16.29
CA VAL A 69 9.12 -3.07 15.79
C VAL A 69 7.80 -3.74 16.15
N LEU A 70 6.97 -4.03 15.15
CA LEU A 70 5.81 -4.90 15.34
C LEU A 70 6.29 -6.34 15.21
N ARG A 71 6.38 -7.06 16.33
CA ARG A 71 6.65 -8.49 16.35
C ARG A 71 5.35 -9.23 16.09
N VAL A 72 5.38 -10.12 15.11
CA VAL A 72 4.27 -11.01 14.83
C VAL A 72 4.78 -12.42 14.56
N GLY A 73 4.49 -13.34 15.49
CA GLY A 73 5.03 -14.69 15.43
C GLY A 73 6.56 -14.65 15.43
N THR A 74 7.18 -15.24 14.41
CA THR A 74 8.64 -15.19 14.17
C THR A 74 9.07 -14.06 13.24
N ALA A 75 8.12 -13.31 12.66
CA ALA A 75 8.39 -12.20 11.77
C ALA A 75 8.42 -10.87 12.54
N SER A 76 9.27 -9.96 12.10
CA SER A 76 9.29 -8.57 12.56
C SER A 76 9.01 -7.65 11.39
N VAL A 77 7.96 -6.84 11.48
CA VAL A 77 7.67 -5.78 10.51
C VAL A 77 8.07 -4.45 11.15
N SER A 78 9.02 -3.74 10.54
CA SER A 78 9.34 -2.37 10.94
C SER A 78 8.34 -1.43 10.30
N LEU A 79 7.34 -1.00 11.08
CA LEU A 79 6.39 0.02 10.68
C LEU A 79 7.10 1.38 10.57
N GLU A 80 8.12 1.61 11.41
CA GLU A 80 9.00 2.78 11.34
C GLU A 80 9.72 2.90 9.99
N ALA A 81 10.23 1.78 9.45
CA ALA A 81 10.88 1.80 8.15
C ALA A 81 9.91 2.15 7.00
N GLN A 82 8.60 1.99 7.21
CA GLN A 82 7.56 2.37 6.26
C GLN A 82 7.12 3.82 6.42
N ASP A 83 7.22 4.38 7.62
CA ASP A 83 6.80 5.76 7.85
C ASP A 83 7.67 6.75 7.07
N GLY A 84 7.00 7.73 6.46
CA GLY A 84 7.66 8.74 5.63
C GLY A 84 8.20 8.24 4.28
N GLN A 85 8.04 6.94 3.95
CA GLN A 85 8.48 6.38 2.67
C GLN A 85 7.68 6.92 1.49
N LEU A 86 8.32 6.93 0.33
CA LEU A 86 7.74 7.46 -0.89
C LEU A 86 7.21 6.35 -1.80
N PHE A 87 6.00 6.55 -2.29
CA PHE A 87 5.32 5.74 -3.27
C PHE A 87 5.27 6.52 -4.58
N ASN A 88 5.90 5.98 -5.61
CA ASN A 88 6.01 6.58 -6.92
C ASN A 88 5.10 5.84 -7.89
N PHE A 89 3.91 6.39 -8.13
CA PHE A 89 2.99 5.81 -9.11
C PHE A 89 3.51 6.01 -10.53
N TYR A 90 3.35 4.96 -11.35
CA TYR A 90 3.69 5.00 -12.75
C TYR A 90 2.78 5.97 -13.52
N LEU A 91 3.29 6.43 -14.66
CA LEU A 91 2.55 7.25 -15.60
C LEU A 91 1.21 6.62 -15.95
N PHE A 92 0.19 7.46 -16.07
CA PHE A 92 -1.15 7.00 -16.38
C PHE A 92 -1.18 6.35 -17.75
N ASN A 93 -1.90 5.23 -17.82
CA ASN A 93 -2.17 4.55 -19.07
C ASN A 93 -3.24 5.30 -19.90
N LYS A 94 -3.62 4.74 -21.05
CA LYS A 94 -4.64 5.34 -21.94
C LYS A 94 -6.02 5.50 -21.28
N GLN A 95 -6.29 4.77 -20.19
CA GLN A 95 -7.54 4.88 -19.43
C GLN A 95 -7.43 5.92 -18.29
N GLY A 96 -6.31 6.64 -18.18
CA GLY A 96 -6.08 7.60 -17.10
C GLY A 96 -5.75 6.94 -15.75
N LEU A 97 -5.43 5.65 -15.74
CA LEU A 97 -5.15 4.89 -14.52
C LEU A 97 -3.65 4.67 -14.35
N SER A 98 -3.16 4.74 -13.11
CA SER A 98 -1.80 4.33 -12.82
C SER A 98 -1.69 2.79 -12.85
N PRO A 99 -0.82 2.23 -13.71
CA PRO A 99 -0.69 0.78 -13.87
C PRO A 99 0.10 0.11 -12.75
N GLY A 100 0.68 0.87 -11.82
CA GLY A 100 1.57 0.33 -10.79
C GLY A 100 2.31 1.42 -10.02
N PHE A 101 3.21 1.01 -9.13
CA PHE A 101 4.07 1.92 -8.39
C PHE A 101 5.38 1.25 -7.94
N ASP A 102 6.35 2.09 -7.58
CA ASP A 102 7.55 1.68 -6.83
C ASP A 102 7.56 2.33 -5.44
N ALA A 103 8.10 1.62 -4.46
CA ALA A 103 8.44 2.13 -3.13
C ALA A 103 9.91 1.83 -2.82
N PRO A 104 10.86 2.62 -3.36
CA PRO A 104 12.29 2.31 -3.32
C PRO A 104 12.87 2.16 -1.91
N GLY A 105 12.44 2.98 -0.95
CA GLY A 105 12.93 2.88 0.42
C GLY A 105 12.37 1.69 1.21
N LEU A 106 11.44 0.93 0.61
CA LEU A 106 11.02 -0.40 1.07
C LEU A 106 11.58 -1.53 0.20
N ASN A 107 12.53 -1.23 -0.69
CA ASN A 107 13.08 -2.16 -1.67
C ASN A 107 11.98 -2.90 -2.48
N THR A 108 10.87 -2.22 -2.72
CA THR A 108 9.69 -2.79 -3.39
C THR A 108 9.53 -2.09 -4.73
N TYR A 109 9.62 -2.85 -5.82
CA TYR A 109 9.60 -2.34 -7.19
C TYR A 109 8.67 -3.18 -8.04
N ASN A 110 8.20 -2.64 -9.16
CA ASN A 110 7.32 -3.37 -10.10
C ASN A 110 6.03 -3.86 -9.44
N VAL A 111 5.44 -3.05 -8.55
CA VAL A 111 4.11 -3.36 -8.06
C VAL A 111 3.12 -3.03 -9.17
N VAL A 112 2.35 -4.02 -9.60
CA VAL A 112 1.46 -3.91 -10.76
C VAL A 112 0.00 -3.88 -10.33
N ARG A 113 -0.80 -3.10 -11.05
CA ARG A 113 -2.26 -3.05 -10.89
C ARG A 113 -2.89 -4.32 -11.45
N ILE A 114 -3.85 -4.87 -10.71
CA ILE A 114 -4.65 -6.03 -11.13
C ILE A 114 -6.12 -5.65 -11.23
N SER A 115 -6.82 -6.28 -12.18
CA SER A 115 -8.20 -5.90 -12.52
C SER A 115 -9.23 -6.31 -11.47
N ARG A 116 -8.91 -7.26 -10.59
CA ARG A 116 -9.83 -7.83 -9.60
C ARG A 116 -9.10 -8.11 -8.30
N ARG A 117 -9.84 -8.07 -7.20
CA ARG A 117 -9.35 -8.55 -5.90
C ARG A 117 -9.00 -10.04 -6.04
N PRO A 118 -7.79 -10.48 -5.62
CA PRO A 118 -7.44 -11.89 -5.57
C PRO A 118 -8.33 -12.64 -4.58
N SER A 119 -8.69 -13.87 -4.93
CA SER A 119 -9.33 -14.83 -4.03
C SER A 119 -8.32 -15.87 -3.59
N PHE A 120 -8.23 -16.12 -2.29
CA PHE A 120 -7.37 -17.15 -1.73
C PHE A 120 -8.24 -18.36 -1.37
N SER A 121 -7.90 -19.54 -1.89
CA SER A 121 -8.47 -20.79 -1.39
C SER A 121 -7.91 -21.09 -0.01
N ALA A 122 -8.77 -21.45 0.93
CA ALA A 122 -8.42 -21.90 2.27
C ALA A 122 -7.74 -23.28 2.25
#